data_AF-A0A7S2LWG7-F1
#
_entry.id   AF-A0A7S2LWG7-F1
#
_cell.length_a   1.000
_cell.length_b   1.000
_cell.length_c   1.000
_cell.angle_alpha   90.00
_cell.angle_beta   90.00
_cell.angle_gamma   90.00
#
_symmetry.space_group_name_H-M   'P 1'
#
loop_
_entity.id
_entity.type
_entity.pdbx_description
1 polymer ?
#
loop_
_entity_poly.entity_id
_entity_poly.type
_entity_poly.pdbx_seq_one_letter_code
_entity_poly.pdbx_strand_id
1 'polypeptide(L)'
;MHNARCFEDKFQAISVTVTLLNWSGNVPAAVELIRTTLSSLDEELPSAVTPTVVKKHLDNTKKQLALLTDDTLLSYLTMVDPSKLFAVQLLVKLYGSLTLIGERATLRIIPLKVIQLSLTYGMSPHSPSAFAQYGNYLALIRYEFEEGYRYVKLALSLMKKTASRAHDGSTIFWSAHTRLHVEPMQSSIECYFDAFKAHMKSG
;
A
#
# COMPACT_ATOMS: atom_id res chain seq x y z
N MET A 1 24.00 -13.34 1.45
CA MET A 1 23.63 -12.79 0.13
C MET A 1 24.59 -13.20 -1.00
N HIS A 2 25.55 -14.10 -0.79
CA HIS A 2 26.64 -14.35 -1.76
C HIS A 2 26.26 -15.18 -3.02
N ASN A 3 25.04 -15.74 -3.10
CA ASN A 3 24.61 -16.68 -4.15
C ASN A 3 23.41 -16.23 -5.00
N ALA A 4 22.87 -15.02 -4.81
CA ALA A 4 21.74 -14.52 -5.61
C ALA A 4 22.26 -14.01 -6.97
N ARG A 5 21.88 -14.69 -8.07
CA ARG A 5 22.48 -14.48 -9.39
C ARG A 5 21.68 -13.52 -10.27
N CYS A 6 20.37 -13.38 -10.05
CA CYS A 6 19.52 -12.38 -10.72
C CYS A 6 18.84 -11.42 -9.73
N PHE A 7 18.18 -10.39 -10.28
CA PHE A 7 17.47 -9.37 -9.51
C PHE A 7 16.33 -9.98 -8.68
N GLU A 8 15.63 -10.96 -9.26
CA GLU A 8 14.52 -11.68 -8.62
C GLU A 8 14.99 -12.52 -7.42
N ASP A 9 16.17 -13.16 -7.50
CA ASP A 9 16.74 -13.90 -6.37
C ASP A 9 17.05 -12.97 -5.20
N LYS A 10 17.61 -11.79 -5.49
CA LYS A 10 17.89 -10.76 -4.48
C LYS A 10 16.59 -10.25 -3.86
N PHE A 11 15.56 -10.02 -4.68
CA PHE A 11 14.22 -9.65 -4.24
C PHE A 11 13.67 -10.66 -3.23
N GLN A 12 13.69 -11.96 -3.59
CA GLN A 12 13.11 -13.01 -2.74
C GLN A 12 13.89 -13.16 -1.44
N ALA A 13 15.21 -13.16 -1.51
CA ALA A 13 16.07 -13.24 -0.33
C ALA A 13 15.80 -12.08 0.65
N ILE A 14 15.70 -10.84 0.15
CA ILE A 14 15.38 -9.66 0.97
C ILE A 14 13.98 -9.80 1.57
N SER A 15 13.00 -10.18 0.74
CA SER A 15 11.60 -10.35 1.17
C SER A 15 11.43 -11.36 2.29
N VAL A 16 12.12 -12.50 2.21
CA VAL A 16 12.14 -13.55 3.25
C VAL A 16 12.89 -13.08 4.49
N THR A 17 14.03 -12.40 4.32
CA THR A 17 14.83 -11.88 5.44
C THR A 17 14.04 -10.85 6.25
N VAL A 18 13.36 -9.92 5.59
CA VAL A 18 12.48 -8.93 6.24
C VAL A 18 11.38 -9.62 7.03
N THR A 19 10.75 -10.64 6.45
CA THR A 19 9.77 -11.46 7.17
C THR A 19 10.42 -12.07 8.41
N LEU A 20 11.51 -12.83 8.27
CA LEU A 20 12.18 -13.48 9.40
C LEU A 20 12.58 -12.49 10.52
N LEU A 21 13.07 -11.30 10.17
CA LEU A 21 13.42 -10.27 11.14
C LEU A 21 12.18 -9.75 11.89
N ASN A 22 11.05 -9.55 11.20
CA ASN A 22 9.80 -9.17 11.85
C ASN A 22 9.32 -10.25 12.83
N TRP A 23 9.34 -11.53 12.42
CA TRP A 23 8.87 -12.65 13.25
C TRP A 23 9.80 -12.98 14.41
N SER A 24 11.11 -12.72 14.28
CA SER A 24 12.08 -12.88 15.36
C SER A 24 12.11 -11.69 16.34
N GLY A 25 11.23 -10.69 16.15
CA GLY A 25 11.14 -9.50 17.00
C GLY A 25 12.19 -8.43 16.70
N ASN A 26 13.12 -8.67 15.78
CA ASN A 26 14.12 -7.69 15.35
C ASN A 26 13.56 -6.77 14.23
N VAL A 27 12.43 -6.13 14.53
CA VAL A 27 11.74 -5.23 13.60
C VAL A 27 12.61 -4.01 13.21
N PRO A 28 13.43 -3.39 14.09
CA PRO A 28 14.32 -2.30 13.68
C PRO A 28 15.29 -2.68 12.56
N ALA A 29 15.89 -3.87 12.62
CA ALA A 29 16.76 -4.36 11.55
C ALA A 29 15.98 -4.61 10.25
N ALA A 30 14.72 -5.06 10.33
CA ALA A 30 13.86 -5.20 9.16
C ALA A 30 13.60 -3.84 8.50
N VAL A 31 13.27 -2.81 9.29
CA VAL A 31 13.05 -1.44 8.80
C VAL A 31 14.31 -0.88 8.14
N GLU A 32 15.47 -1.04 8.78
CA GLU A 32 16.75 -0.58 8.23
C GLU A 32 17.07 -1.26 6.90
N LEU A 33 16.95 -2.59 6.83
CA LEU A 33 17.18 -3.37 5.60
C LEU A 33 16.27 -2.88 4.47
N ILE A 34 14.99 -2.63 4.75
CA ILE A 34 14.05 -2.11 3.74
C ILE A 34 14.47 -0.71 3.30
N ARG A 35 14.79 0.20 4.23
CA ARG A 35 15.18 1.59 3.88
C ARG A 35 16.45 1.63 3.03
N THR A 36 17.46 0.86 3.38
CA THR A 36 18.72 0.76 2.61
C THR A 36 18.45 0.19 1.22
N THR A 37 17.60 -0.84 1.12
CA THR A 37 17.23 -1.42 -0.19
C THR A 37 16.45 -0.42 -1.03
N LEU A 38 15.47 0.29 -0.45
CA LEU A 38 14.71 1.31 -1.16
C LEU A 38 15.58 2.46 -1.68
N SER A 39 16.58 2.90 -0.90
CA SER A 39 17.56 3.92 -1.36
C SER A 39 18.37 3.41 -2.55
N SER A 40 18.77 2.13 -2.57
CA SER A 40 19.45 1.54 -3.74
C SER A 40 18.58 1.41 -5.01
N LEU A 41 17.26 1.60 -4.89
CA LEU A 41 16.29 1.60 -6.00
C LEU A 41 15.82 3.02 -6.37
N ASP A 42 16.49 4.05 -5.84
CA ASP A 42 16.14 5.47 -5.96
C ASP A 42 14.75 5.82 -5.37
N GLU A 43 14.26 5.03 -4.41
CA GLU A 43 12.94 5.22 -3.76
C GLU A 43 13.07 5.58 -2.29
N GLU A 44 13.79 6.66 -2.02
CA GLU A 44 14.06 7.10 -0.65
C GLU A 44 12.80 7.56 0.10
N LEU A 45 12.77 7.19 1.39
CA LEU A 45 11.79 7.68 2.35
C LEU A 45 12.44 8.65 3.34
N PRO A 46 11.75 9.75 3.70
CA PRO A 46 12.24 10.68 4.71
C PRO A 46 12.63 9.96 5.99
N SER A 47 13.81 10.28 6.55
CA SER A 47 14.29 9.70 7.81
C SER A 47 13.47 10.14 9.02
N ALA A 48 12.98 11.38 9.01
CA ALA A 48 12.07 11.91 10.01
C ALA A 48 10.76 12.35 9.35
N VAL A 49 9.65 11.76 9.78
CA VAL A 49 8.32 12.06 9.24
C VAL A 49 7.58 13.00 10.18
N THR A 50 7.62 14.29 9.86
CA THR A 50 6.85 15.32 10.56
C THR A 50 5.46 15.48 9.94
N PRO A 51 4.49 16.10 10.65
CA PRO A 51 3.18 16.40 10.08
C PRO A 51 3.25 17.23 8.77
N THR A 52 4.24 18.11 8.64
CA THR A 52 4.45 18.92 7.43
C THR A 52 4.90 18.06 6.24
N VAL A 53 5.77 17.07 6.48
CA VAL A 53 6.17 16.09 5.45
C VAL A 53 4.96 15.26 5.01
N VAL A 54 4.15 14.75 5.94
CA VAL A 54 2.93 14.01 5.61
C VAL A 54 1.99 14.87 4.76
N LYS A 55 1.76 16.13 5.17
CA LYS A 55 0.94 17.07 4.41
C LYS A 55 1.50 17.31 3.00
N LYS A 56 2.81 17.46 2.84
CA LYS A 56 3.45 17.63 1.52
C LYS A 56 3.18 16.43 0.60
N HIS A 57 3.36 15.21 1.09
CA HIS A 57 3.07 14.01 0.31
C HIS A 57 1.57 13.89 -0.03
N LEU A 58 0.70 14.28 0.90
CA LEU A 58 -0.75 14.29 0.69
C LEU A 58 -1.13 15.28 -0.41
N ASP A 59 -0.69 16.53 -0.28
CA ASP A 59 -1.00 17.61 -1.23
C ASP A 59 -0.44 17.29 -2.62
N ASN A 60 0.75 16.68 -2.70
CA ASN A 60 1.30 16.22 -3.97
C ASN A 60 0.41 15.14 -4.62
N THR A 61 0.00 14.14 -3.84
CA THR A 61 -0.86 13.06 -4.33
C THR A 61 -2.23 13.58 -4.75
N LYS A 62 -2.83 14.50 -3.97
CA LYS A 62 -4.09 15.18 -4.31
C LYS A 62 -3.97 15.93 -5.63
N LYS A 63 -2.89 16.69 -5.84
CA LYS A 63 -2.67 17.43 -7.10
C LYS A 63 -2.58 16.51 -8.30
N GLN A 64 -1.85 15.40 -8.20
CA GLN A 64 -1.72 14.43 -9.29
C GLN A 64 -3.07 13.76 -9.60
N LEU A 65 -3.81 13.34 -8.57
CA LEU A 65 -5.10 12.69 -8.74
C LEU A 65 -6.21 13.63 -9.21
N ALA A 66 -6.16 14.92 -8.86
CA ALA A 66 -7.15 15.90 -9.31
C ALA A 66 -7.15 16.12 -10.84
N LEU A 67 -6.07 15.73 -11.52
CA LEU A 67 -5.94 15.81 -12.97
C LEU A 67 -6.52 14.58 -13.69
N LEU A 68 -6.97 13.56 -12.95
CA LEU A 68 -7.33 12.25 -13.50
C LEU A 68 -8.77 11.90 -13.10
N THR A 69 -9.51 11.34 -14.05
CA THR A 69 -10.83 10.76 -13.78
C THR A 69 -10.70 9.32 -13.28
N ASP A 70 -11.73 8.81 -12.61
CA ASP A 70 -11.77 7.42 -12.16
C ASP A 70 -11.65 6.44 -13.35
N ASP A 71 -12.27 6.74 -14.50
CA ASP A 71 -12.14 5.93 -15.71
C ASP A 71 -10.69 5.92 -16.23
N THR A 72 -10.01 7.07 -16.18
CA THR A 72 -8.59 7.15 -16.54
C THR A 72 -7.79 6.24 -15.61
N LEU A 73 -7.95 6.36 -14.29
CA LEU A 73 -7.27 5.53 -13.30
C LEU A 73 -7.55 4.03 -13.50
N LEU A 74 -8.77 3.66 -13.86
CA LEU A 74 -9.16 2.27 -14.15
C LEU A 74 -8.61 1.73 -15.48
N SER A 75 -8.09 2.58 -16.36
CA SER A 75 -7.49 2.22 -17.64
C SER A 75 -5.96 2.25 -17.62
N TYR A 76 -5.34 2.59 -16.48
CA TYR A 76 -3.89 2.53 -16.34
C TYR A 76 -3.36 1.12 -16.64
N LEU A 77 -2.24 1.08 -17.35
CA LEU A 77 -1.52 -0.16 -17.63
C LEU A 77 -0.94 -0.76 -16.35
N THR A 78 -0.69 -2.06 -16.39
CA THR A 78 0.01 -2.78 -15.32
C THR A 78 1.46 -2.32 -15.22
N MET A 79 1.99 -2.24 -14.00
CA MET A 79 3.39 -1.95 -13.74
C MET A 79 4.29 -3.07 -14.29
N VAL A 80 5.15 -2.73 -15.25
CA VAL A 80 6.08 -3.69 -15.90
C VAL A 80 7.50 -3.58 -15.35
N ASP A 81 7.89 -2.41 -14.84
CA ASP A 81 9.24 -2.19 -14.31
C ASP A 81 9.46 -3.06 -13.04
N PRO A 82 10.38 -4.04 -13.08
CA PRO A 82 10.60 -4.96 -11.96
C PRO A 82 11.21 -4.25 -10.74
N SER A 83 12.00 -3.20 -10.95
CA SER A 83 12.58 -2.39 -9.87
C SER A 83 11.50 -1.63 -9.11
N LYS A 84 10.56 -1.03 -9.83
CA LYS A 84 9.43 -0.30 -9.21
C LYS A 84 8.42 -1.25 -8.58
N LEU A 85 8.20 -2.42 -9.18
CA LEU A 85 7.39 -3.46 -8.56
C LEU A 85 8.02 -3.96 -7.26
N PHE A 86 9.35 -4.12 -7.21
CA PHE A 86 10.07 -4.42 -5.97
C PHE A 86 9.88 -3.31 -4.94
N ALA A 87 10.10 -2.06 -5.32
CA ALA A 87 9.96 -0.93 -4.42
C ALA A 87 8.56 -0.87 -3.79
N VAL A 88 7.49 -1.09 -4.58
CA VAL A 88 6.12 -1.15 -4.05
C VAL A 88 5.94 -2.30 -3.04
N GLN A 89 6.45 -3.49 -3.33
CA GLN A 89 6.37 -4.62 -2.40
C GLN A 89 7.14 -4.36 -1.09
N LEU A 90 8.31 -3.73 -1.16
CA LEU A 90 9.07 -3.30 0.01
C LEU A 90 8.34 -2.24 0.82
N LEU A 91 7.71 -1.26 0.17
CA LEU A 91 6.89 -0.25 0.83
C LEU A 91 5.73 -0.90 1.62
N VAL A 92 5.05 -1.89 1.04
CA VAL A 92 3.99 -2.64 1.74
C VAL A 92 4.53 -3.47 2.90
N LYS A 93 5.69 -4.11 2.75
CA LYS A 93 6.36 -4.81 3.87
C LYS A 93 6.77 -3.84 4.98
N LEU A 94 7.27 -2.66 4.61
CA LEU A 94 7.61 -1.60 5.56
C LEU A 94 6.37 -1.13 6.33
N TYR A 95 5.22 -1.01 5.66
CA TYR A 95 3.95 -0.75 6.35
C TYR A 95 3.69 -1.76 7.47
N GLY A 96 3.87 -3.06 7.18
CA GLY A 96 3.76 -4.12 8.19
C GLY A 96 4.73 -3.93 9.35
N SER A 97 6.03 -3.75 9.06
CA SER A 97 7.06 -3.54 10.09
C SER A 97 6.79 -2.31 10.97
N LEU A 98 6.44 -1.18 10.35
CA LEU A 98 6.12 0.06 11.09
C LEU A 98 4.87 -0.09 11.97
N THR A 99 3.90 -0.93 11.56
CA THR A 99 2.72 -1.25 12.35
C THR A 99 3.11 -1.99 13.64
N LEU A 100 4.05 -2.94 13.56
CA LEU A 100 4.51 -3.70 14.73
C LEU A 100 5.19 -2.84 15.79
N ILE A 101 5.91 -1.78 15.38
CA ILE A 101 6.60 -0.85 16.29
C ILE A 101 5.78 0.40 16.62
N GLY A 102 4.56 0.54 16.08
CA GLY A 102 3.68 1.67 16.38
C GLY A 102 4.08 3.01 15.74
N GLU A 103 4.88 3.00 14.66
CA GLU A 103 5.41 4.21 14.00
C GLU A 103 4.37 4.85 13.07
N ARG A 104 3.37 5.52 13.66
CA ARG A 104 2.18 6.04 12.96
C ARG A 104 2.44 7.14 11.95
N ALA A 105 3.49 7.93 12.14
CA ALA A 105 3.75 9.08 11.27
C ALA A 105 4.15 8.59 9.88
N THR A 106 5.13 7.69 9.82
CA THR A 106 5.66 7.11 8.58
C THR A 106 4.65 6.22 7.86
N LEU A 107 3.81 5.48 8.59
CA LEU A 107 2.74 4.65 8.01
C LEU A 107 1.84 5.40 7.03
N ARG A 108 1.57 6.68 7.29
CA ARG A 108 0.70 7.52 6.45
C ARG A 108 1.30 7.86 5.09
N ILE A 109 2.63 7.86 4.96
CA ILE A 109 3.31 8.22 3.69
C ILE A 109 3.35 7.02 2.74
N ILE A 110 3.39 5.80 3.27
CA ILE A 110 3.50 4.58 2.46
C ILE A 110 2.44 4.48 1.36
N PRO A 111 1.12 4.55 1.64
CA PRO A 111 0.11 4.46 0.60
C PRO A 111 0.21 5.61 -0.42
N LEU A 112 0.59 6.82 0.02
CA LEU A 112 0.78 7.97 -0.86
C LEU A 112 1.92 7.72 -1.86
N LYS A 113 3.04 7.15 -1.38
CA LYS A 113 4.19 6.81 -2.23
C LYS A 113 3.86 5.68 -3.20
N VAL A 114 3.12 4.66 -2.76
CA VAL A 114 2.63 3.59 -3.66
C VAL A 114 1.74 4.15 -4.76
N ILE A 115 0.82 5.07 -4.43
CA ILE A 115 -0.02 5.74 -5.43
C ILE A 115 0.85 6.54 -6.41
N GLN A 116 1.80 7.35 -5.93
CA GLN A 116 2.70 8.13 -6.79
C GLN A 116 3.47 7.26 -7.78
N LEU A 117 3.99 6.12 -7.32
CA LEU A 117 4.64 5.13 -8.19
C LEU A 117 3.65 4.54 -9.19
N SER A 118 2.43 4.25 -8.76
CA SER A 118 1.39 3.67 -9.62
C SER A 118 0.97 4.63 -10.74
N LEU A 119 0.88 5.92 -10.44
CA LEU A 119 0.56 6.95 -11.42
C LEU A 119 1.68 7.20 -12.44
N THR A 120 2.93 6.83 -12.10
CA THR A 120 4.09 7.05 -12.97
C THR A 120 4.45 5.81 -13.78
N TYR A 121 4.41 4.63 -13.16
CA TYR A 121 4.92 3.38 -13.73
C TYR A 121 3.82 2.33 -14.01
N GLY A 122 2.55 2.66 -13.78
CA GLY A 122 1.42 1.75 -13.96
C GLY A 122 0.96 1.08 -12.65
N MET A 123 -0.20 0.44 -12.68
CA MET A 123 -0.82 -0.17 -11.50
C MET A 123 -0.12 -1.48 -11.12
N SER A 124 0.24 -1.59 -9.86
CA SER A 124 0.74 -2.82 -9.25
C SER A 124 -0.40 -3.61 -8.58
N PRO A 125 -0.19 -4.89 -8.24
CA PRO A 125 -1.16 -5.65 -7.44
C PRO A 125 -1.46 -5.05 -6.06
N HIS A 126 -0.61 -4.16 -5.54
CA HIS A 126 -0.80 -3.47 -4.26
C HIS A 126 -1.48 -2.09 -4.40
N SER A 127 -1.55 -1.54 -5.60
CA SER A 127 -2.15 -0.22 -5.86
C SER A 127 -3.59 -0.12 -5.37
N PRO A 128 -4.48 -1.11 -5.59
CA PRO A 128 -5.84 -1.06 -5.05
C PRO A 128 -5.88 -0.84 -3.54
N SER A 129 -5.07 -1.59 -2.78
CA SER A 129 -5.01 -1.44 -1.32
C SER A 129 -4.51 -0.05 -0.88
N ALA A 130 -3.56 0.54 -1.61
CA ALA A 130 -3.07 1.90 -1.34
C ALA A 130 -4.15 2.96 -1.58
N PHE A 131 -4.98 2.82 -2.63
CA PHE A 131 -6.13 3.69 -2.85
C PHE A 131 -7.19 3.58 -1.74
N ALA A 132 -7.46 2.36 -1.24
CA ALA A 132 -8.36 2.18 -0.11
C ALA A 132 -7.82 2.85 1.17
N GLN A 133 -6.53 2.69 1.45
CA GLN A 133 -5.86 3.37 2.58
C GLN A 133 -5.89 4.90 2.44
N TYR A 134 -5.67 5.42 1.23
CA TYR A 134 -5.77 6.84 0.95
C TYR A 134 -7.20 7.36 1.14
N GLY A 135 -8.22 6.64 0.66
CA GLY A 135 -9.62 6.97 0.90
C GLY A 135 -9.97 7.01 2.39
N ASN A 136 -9.51 6.03 3.16
CA ASN A 136 -9.65 6.02 4.63
C ASN A 136 -8.99 7.23 5.27
N TYR A 137 -7.79 7.62 4.79
CA TYR A 137 -7.10 8.79 5.34
C TYR A 137 -7.89 10.08 5.10
N LEU A 138 -8.49 10.25 3.91
CA LEU A 138 -9.36 11.39 3.63
C LEU A 138 -10.62 11.37 4.50
N ALA A 139 -11.33 10.24 4.56
CA ALA A 139 -12.58 10.14 5.32
C ALA A 139 -12.36 10.29 6.84
N LEU A 140 -11.45 9.49 7.42
CA LEU A 140 -11.36 9.31 8.87
C LEU A 140 -10.45 10.32 9.57
N ILE A 141 -9.48 10.89 8.84
CA ILE A 141 -8.50 11.83 9.42
C ILE A 141 -8.72 13.26 8.92
N ARG A 142 -9.13 13.43 7.67
CA ARG A 142 -9.39 14.76 7.07
C ARG A 142 -10.87 15.16 7.10
N TYR A 143 -11.76 14.25 7.50
CA TYR A 143 -13.21 14.45 7.48
C TYR A 143 -13.78 14.75 6.09
N GLU A 144 -13.05 14.35 5.03
CA GLU A 144 -13.42 14.48 3.63
C GLU A 144 -14.11 13.17 3.18
N PHE A 145 -15.27 12.87 3.78
CA PHE A 145 -15.92 11.57 3.68
C PHE A 145 -16.33 11.16 2.27
N GLU A 146 -16.95 12.06 1.50
CA GLU A 146 -17.43 11.77 0.14
C GLU A 146 -16.26 11.38 -0.79
N GLU A 147 -15.20 12.18 -0.77
CA GLU A 147 -13.97 11.90 -1.52
C GLU A 147 -13.28 10.63 -1.02
N GLY A 148 -13.21 10.43 0.30
CA GLY A 148 -12.65 9.20 0.86
C GLY A 148 -13.39 7.95 0.41
N TYR A 149 -14.74 7.98 0.42
CA TYR A 149 -15.57 6.90 -0.05
C TYR A 149 -15.44 6.66 -1.57
N ARG A 150 -15.28 7.73 -2.37
CA ARG A 150 -15.00 7.63 -3.81
C ARG A 150 -13.73 6.81 -4.07
N TYR A 151 -12.63 7.11 -3.38
CA TYR A 151 -11.38 6.35 -3.55
C TYR A 151 -11.46 4.91 -3.04
N VAL A 152 -12.27 4.62 -2.02
CA VAL A 152 -12.54 3.24 -1.59
C VAL A 152 -13.30 2.46 -2.67
N LYS A 153 -14.29 3.06 -3.33
CA LYS A 153 -14.98 2.43 -4.47
C LYS A 153 -14.04 2.22 -5.67
N LEU A 154 -13.17 3.20 -5.94
CA LEU A 154 -12.14 3.08 -6.97
C LEU A 154 -11.19 1.91 -6.67
N ALA A 155 -10.72 1.79 -5.43
CA ALA A 155 -9.87 0.69 -4.99
C ALA A 155 -10.51 -0.69 -5.24
N LEU A 156 -11.77 -0.88 -4.86
CA LEU A 156 -12.50 -2.12 -5.12
C LEU A 156 -12.67 -2.40 -6.62
N SER A 157 -12.81 -1.37 -7.43
CA SER A 157 -12.92 -1.49 -8.89
C SER A 157 -11.59 -1.87 -9.54
N LEU A 158 -10.47 -1.26 -9.08
CA LEU A 158 -9.12 -1.62 -9.50
C LEU A 158 -8.76 -3.07 -9.10
N MET A 159 -9.15 -3.49 -7.90
CA MET A 159 -8.98 -4.87 -7.43
C MET A 159 -9.66 -5.87 -8.38
N LYS A 160 -10.91 -5.61 -8.78
CA LYS A 160 -11.64 -6.48 -9.73
C LYS A 160 -10.94 -6.59 -11.08
N LYS A 161 -10.25 -5.54 -11.54
CA LYS A 161 -9.47 -5.52 -12.80
C LYS A 161 -8.08 -6.16 -12.69
N THR A 162 -7.50 -6.20 -11.50
CA THR A 162 -6.16 -6.76 -11.30
C THR A 162 -6.16 -8.26 -11.59
N ALA A 163 -5.19 -8.73 -12.38
CA ALA A 163 -5.10 -10.14 -12.78
C ALA A 163 -4.79 -11.06 -11.58
N SER A 164 -3.92 -10.61 -10.68
CA SER A 164 -3.61 -11.33 -9.44
C SER A 164 -4.68 -11.08 -8.38
N ARG A 165 -5.18 -12.17 -7.78
CA ARG A 165 -6.11 -12.15 -6.64
C ARG A 165 -5.41 -12.21 -5.28
N ALA A 166 -4.07 -12.30 -5.27
CA ALA A 166 -3.30 -12.55 -4.05
C ALA A 166 -3.46 -11.47 -2.97
N HIS A 167 -3.81 -10.25 -3.39
CA HIS A 167 -3.92 -9.07 -2.52
C HIS A 167 -5.34 -8.49 -2.43
N ASP A 168 -6.34 -9.19 -2.98
CA ASP A 168 -7.75 -8.77 -2.91
C ASP A 168 -8.18 -8.62 -1.46
N GLY A 169 -7.78 -9.57 -0.62
CA GLY A 169 -8.08 -9.54 0.80
C GLY A 169 -7.60 -8.25 1.48
N SER A 170 -6.38 -7.79 1.20
CA SER A 170 -5.86 -6.54 1.80
C SER A 170 -6.67 -5.33 1.36
N THR A 171 -7.10 -5.30 0.09
CA THR A 171 -7.94 -4.22 -0.43
C THR A 171 -9.33 -4.22 0.23
N ILE A 172 -9.94 -5.41 0.39
CA ILE A 172 -11.24 -5.55 1.07
C ILE A 172 -11.13 -5.12 2.53
N PHE A 173 -10.08 -5.56 3.23
CA PHE A 173 -9.82 -5.20 4.63
C PHE A 173 -9.77 -3.67 4.80
N TRP A 174 -8.96 -2.97 4.00
CA TRP A 174 -8.89 -1.51 4.09
C TRP A 174 -10.20 -0.84 3.67
N SER A 175 -10.91 -1.38 2.68
CA SER A 175 -12.19 -0.82 2.23
C SER A 175 -13.27 -0.88 3.31
N ALA A 176 -13.23 -1.87 4.20
CA ALA A 176 -14.20 -2.02 5.29
C ALA A 176 -14.17 -0.84 6.29
N HIS A 177 -13.01 -0.19 6.47
CA HIS A 177 -12.84 0.86 7.48
C HIS A 177 -13.72 2.09 7.21
N THR A 178 -13.75 2.60 5.97
CA THR A 178 -14.66 3.70 5.61
C THR A 178 -16.11 3.22 5.52
N ARG A 179 -16.35 1.97 5.11
CA ARG A 179 -17.71 1.42 4.98
C ARG A 179 -18.42 1.29 6.33
N LEU A 180 -17.70 1.02 7.42
CA LEU A 180 -18.25 1.06 8.79
C LEU A 180 -18.93 2.37 9.17
N HIS A 181 -18.55 3.49 8.52
CA HIS A 181 -19.14 4.81 8.80
C HIS A 181 -20.39 5.11 7.95
N VAL A 182 -20.69 4.28 6.95
CA VAL A 182 -21.79 4.49 5.99
C VAL A 182 -22.80 3.35 6.03
N GLU A 183 -22.34 2.12 6.28
CA GLU A 183 -23.13 0.90 6.28
C GLU A 183 -23.35 0.38 7.70
N PRO A 184 -24.44 -0.37 7.96
CA PRO A 184 -24.65 -1.04 9.23
C PRO A 184 -23.47 -1.95 9.60
N MET A 185 -23.15 -2.02 10.89
CA MET A 185 -22.01 -2.79 11.41
C MET A 185 -22.07 -4.27 11.01
N GLN A 186 -23.28 -4.85 10.89
CA GLN A 186 -23.51 -6.22 10.43
C GLN A 186 -22.95 -6.46 9.01
N SER A 187 -23.19 -5.53 8.07
CA SER A 187 -22.62 -5.59 6.71
C SER A 187 -21.09 -5.55 6.74
N SER A 188 -20.53 -4.76 7.65
CA SER A 188 -19.08 -4.61 7.76
C SER A 188 -18.39 -5.88 8.31
N ILE A 189 -19.04 -6.62 9.22
CA ILE A 189 -18.54 -7.91 9.72
C ILE A 189 -18.41 -8.92 8.57
N GLU A 190 -19.41 -8.99 7.69
CA GLU A 190 -19.35 -9.84 6.49
C GLU A 190 -18.18 -9.46 5.59
N CYS A 191 -17.86 -8.17 5.47
CA CYS A 191 -16.72 -7.71 4.69
C CYS A 191 -15.37 -8.15 5.27
N TYR A 192 -15.22 -8.14 6.60
CA TYR A 192 -14.02 -8.68 7.24
C TYR A 192 -13.93 -10.20 7.04
N PHE A 193 -15.05 -10.91 7.07
CA PHE A 193 -15.07 -12.35 6.79
C PHE A 193 -14.72 -12.66 5.32
N ASP A 194 -15.17 -11.83 4.38
CA ASP A 194 -14.78 -11.92 2.97
C ASP A 194 -13.29 -11.62 2.77
N ALA A 195 -12.76 -10.61 3.46
CA ALA A 195 -11.32 -10.34 3.46
C ALA A 195 -10.55 -11.56 3.99
N PHE A 196 -10.98 -12.15 5.10
CA PHE A 196 -10.37 -13.36 5.67
C PHE A 196 -10.39 -14.53 4.66
N LYS A 197 -11.55 -14.82 4.06
CA LYS A 197 -11.67 -15.86 3.02
C LYS A 197 -10.76 -15.59 1.82
N ALA A 198 -10.63 -14.33 1.41
CA ALA A 198 -9.74 -13.95 0.31
C ALA A 198 -8.27 -14.17 0.66
N HIS A 199 -7.82 -13.80 1.87
CA HIS A 199 -6.46 -14.07 2.34
C HIS A 199 -6.18 -15.58 2.45
N MET A 200 -7.14 -16.38 2.94
CA MET A 200 -7.00 -17.83 3.04
C MET A 200 -6.85 -18.51 1.67
N LYS A 201 -7.44 -17.95 0.61
CA LYS A 201 -7.31 -18.45 -0.76
C LYS A 201 -6.00 -18.04 -1.43
N SER A 202 -5.34 -17.00 -0.93
CA SER A 202 -4.08 -16.48 -1.49
C SER A 202 -2.83 -16.93 -0.74
N GLY A 203 -3.00 -17.70 0.35
CA GLY A 203 -1.92 -18.32 1.13
C GLY A 203 -1.13 -19.36 0.37
#